data_AF-B2WL27-F1
#
_entry.id   AF-B2WL27-F1
#
_cell.length_a   1.000
_cell.length_b   1.000
_cell.length_c   1.000
_cell.angle_alpha   90.00
_cell.angle_beta   90.00
_cell.angle_gamma   90.00
#
_symmetry.space_group_name_H-M   'P 1'
#
loop_
_entity.id
_entity.type
_entity.pdbx_description
1 polymer ?
#
loop_
_entity_poly.entity_id
_entity_poly.type
_entity_poly.pdbx_seq_one_letter_code
_entity_poly.pdbx_strand_id
1 'polypeptide(L)'
;MSFKPALVVVDMQEDFCPPDGALAVTGGRDIVPTINEFLEYPFALKVATKDYHPRDHISFASNHTAPNNKPFESTVTIKNPHNPEETQETRLWPDHCIQGTKGAELLPELLVSKVDRIVEKGQDKRVEMYSAFADPFKSPCAWQPTIV
;
A
#
# COMPACT_ATOMS: atom_id res chain seq x y z
N MET A 1 -19.19 5.18 27.15
CA MET A 1 -17.86 4.58 26.88
C MET A 1 -16.87 5.72 26.73
N SER A 2 -15.63 5.59 27.24
CA SER A 2 -14.58 6.57 26.95
C SER A 2 -14.08 6.39 25.51
N PHE A 3 -13.69 7.49 24.87
CA PHE A 3 -13.09 7.46 23.53
C PHE A 3 -11.75 6.70 23.57
N LYS A 4 -11.55 5.79 22.60
CA LYS A 4 -10.34 4.97 22.46
C LYS A 4 -9.80 5.09 21.02
N PRO A 5 -8.92 6.06 20.75
CA PRO A 5 -8.39 6.27 19.40
C PRO A 5 -7.28 5.28 19.06
N ALA A 6 -7.18 4.94 17.79
CA ALA A 6 -6.02 4.27 17.20
C ALA A 6 -5.39 5.18 16.14
N LEU A 7 -4.10 4.97 15.85
CA LEU A 7 -3.36 5.62 14.78
C LEU A 7 -3.01 4.60 13.70
N VAL A 8 -3.28 4.92 12.44
CA VAL A 8 -2.82 4.14 11.29
C VAL A 8 -1.91 5.03 10.44
N VAL A 9 -0.64 4.65 10.36
CA VAL A 9 0.38 5.28 9.51
C VAL A 9 0.43 4.53 8.19
N VAL A 10 -0.07 5.16 7.14
CA VAL A 10 -0.25 4.50 5.85
C VAL A 10 0.98 4.70 4.97
N ASP A 11 1.61 3.59 4.59
CA ASP A 11 2.55 3.47 3.47
C ASP A 11 3.70 4.49 3.47
N MET A 12 4.28 4.76 4.63
CA MET A 12 5.50 5.59 4.75
C MET A 12 6.74 4.80 4.34
N GLN A 13 6.83 4.48 3.05
CA GLN A 13 7.86 3.65 2.43
C GLN A 13 8.80 4.44 1.50
N GLU A 14 9.98 3.88 1.24
CA GLU A 14 11.00 4.47 0.36
C GLU A 14 10.46 4.79 -1.04
N ASP A 15 9.69 3.90 -1.67
CA ASP A 15 9.21 4.11 -3.04
C ASP A 15 8.20 5.25 -3.18
N PHE A 16 7.50 5.61 -2.12
CA PHE A 16 6.56 6.73 -2.11
C PHE A 16 7.21 8.06 -1.78
N CYS A 17 8.52 8.08 -1.53
CA CYS A 17 9.21 9.29 -1.07
C CYS A 17 10.40 9.66 -1.96
N PRO A 18 10.65 10.97 -2.16
CA PRO A 18 11.89 11.43 -2.79
C PRO A 18 13.11 11.09 -1.91
N PRO A 19 14.33 11.09 -2.47
CA PRO A 19 14.65 11.42 -3.87
C PRO A 19 14.53 10.23 -4.85
N ASP A 20 14.60 8.99 -4.35
CA ASP A 20 14.85 7.81 -5.18
C ASP A 20 13.62 6.92 -5.38
N GLY A 21 12.47 7.25 -4.79
CA GLY A 21 11.30 6.40 -4.82
C GLY A 21 10.70 6.23 -6.21
N ALA A 22 10.38 4.99 -6.59
CA ALA A 22 9.84 4.67 -7.91
C ALA A 22 8.46 5.29 -8.19
N LEU A 23 7.71 5.62 -7.13
CA LEU A 23 6.43 6.31 -7.15
C LEU A 23 6.43 7.49 -6.17
N ALA A 24 7.53 8.26 -6.18
CA ALA A 24 7.76 9.32 -5.21
C ALA A 24 6.67 10.41 -5.24
N VAL A 25 6.11 10.71 -4.06
CA VAL A 25 5.19 11.82 -3.84
C VAL A 25 5.98 13.02 -3.33
N THR A 26 5.89 14.14 -4.03
CA THR A 26 6.56 15.40 -3.62
C THR A 26 6.18 15.78 -2.20
N GLY A 27 7.19 15.97 -1.34
CA GLY A 27 7.01 16.30 0.08
C GLY A 27 6.54 15.13 0.96
N GLY A 28 6.44 13.90 0.42
CA GLY A 28 6.00 12.72 1.17
C GLY A 28 6.88 12.40 2.38
N ARG A 29 8.18 12.69 2.30
CA ARG A 29 9.13 12.50 3.42
C ARG A 29 9.03 13.60 4.49
N ASP A 30 8.53 14.78 4.13
CA ASP A 30 8.53 15.96 5.00
C ASP A 30 7.55 15.82 6.17
N ILE A 31 6.58 14.91 6.08
CA ILE A 31 5.59 14.65 7.14
C ILE A 31 6.08 13.67 8.22
N VAL A 32 7.22 12.99 8.02
CA VAL A 32 7.74 12.02 8.99
C VAL A 32 7.91 12.61 10.39
N PRO A 33 8.47 13.82 10.58
CA PRO A 33 8.60 14.41 11.93
C PRO A 33 7.26 14.55 12.64
N THR A 34 6.22 14.96 11.92
CA THR A 34 4.86 15.06 12.47
C THR A 34 4.32 13.68 12.83
N ILE A 35 4.46 12.67 11.96
CA ILE A 35 4.02 11.30 12.25
C ILE A 35 4.72 10.76 13.51
N ASN A 36 6.02 11.01 13.65
CA ASN A 36 6.80 10.61 14.83
C ASN A 36 6.29 11.28 16.11
N GLU A 37 5.83 12.53 16.07
CA GLU A 37 5.17 13.18 17.21
C GLU A 37 3.87 12.44 17.58
N PHE A 38 3.02 12.12 16.60
CA PHE A 38 1.79 11.36 16.84
C PHE A 38 2.06 9.95 17.40
N LEU A 39 3.15 9.31 16.98
CA LEU A 39 3.57 8.00 17.50
C LEU A 39 3.95 8.03 19.00
N GLU A 40 4.20 9.20 19.59
CA GLU A 40 4.44 9.33 21.03
C GLU A 40 3.13 9.44 21.86
N TYR A 41 2.01 9.79 21.23
CA TYR A 41 0.73 9.94 21.93
C TYR A 41 0.13 8.60 22.39
N PRO A 42 -0.71 8.59 23.45
CA PRO A 42 -1.24 7.37 24.06
C PRO A 42 -2.45 6.80 23.27
N PHE A 43 -2.27 6.57 21.97
CA PHE A 43 -3.23 5.80 21.16
C PHE A 43 -3.37 4.38 21.72
N ALA A 44 -4.59 3.84 21.67
CA ALA A 44 -4.89 2.49 22.12
C ALA A 44 -4.26 1.41 21.22
N LEU A 45 -3.95 1.77 19.97
CA LEU A 45 -3.26 0.94 18.99
C LEU A 45 -2.59 1.85 17.96
N LYS A 46 -1.36 1.52 17.55
CA LYS A 46 -0.60 2.18 16.49
C LYS A 46 -0.23 1.14 15.45
N VAL A 47 -0.72 1.31 14.23
CA VAL A 47 -0.47 0.39 13.11
C VAL A 47 0.27 1.13 12.02
N ALA A 48 1.29 0.51 11.42
CA ALA A 48 1.83 0.96 10.14
C ALA A 48 1.40 -0.01 9.04
N THR A 49 1.25 0.49 7.83
CA THR A 49 0.95 -0.35 6.66
C THR A 49 2.09 -0.28 5.66
N LYS A 50 2.21 -1.35 4.87
CA LYS A 50 3.12 -1.43 3.74
C LYS A 50 2.36 -1.93 2.53
N ASP A 51 2.46 -1.23 1.40
CA ASP A 51 2.33 -1.90 0.11
C ASP A 51 3.46 -2.91 -0.03
N TYR A 52 3.12 -4.12 -0.47
CA TYR A 52 4.07 -5.22 -0.50
C TYR A 52 3.79 -6.15 -1.67
N HIS A 53 4.03 -5.63 -2.87
CA HIS A 53 3.58 -6.24 -4.11
C HIS A 53 4.54 -7.31 -4.66
N PRO A 54 4.03 -8.44 -5.18
CA PRO A 54 4.84 -9.33 -6.01
C PRO A 54 5.25 -8.61 -7.31
N ARG A 55 6.35 -9.05 -7.94
CA ARG A 55 6.85 -8.42 -9.19
C ARG A 55 5.86 -8.47 -10.35
N ASP A 56 5.01 -9.49 -10.39
CA ASP A 56 3.98 -9.68 -11.41
C ASP A 56 2.60 -9.13 -11.00
N HIS A 57 2.56 -8.14 -10.09
CA HIS A 57 1.32 -7.53 -9.62
C HIS A 57 0.56 -6.80 -10.74
N ILE A 58 -0.77 -6.95 -10.76
CA ILE A 58 -1.67 -6.46 -11.81
C ILE A 58 -1.68 -4.95 -11.95
N SER A 59 -1.32 -4.21 -10.90
CA SER A 59 -1.29 -2.74 -10.93
C SER A 59 -0.06 -2.17 -11.62
N PHE A 60 0.97 -2.97 -11.90
CA PHE A 60 2.19 -2.47 -12.54
C PHE A 60 2.03 -2.42 -14.04
N ALA A 61 2.27 -1.24 -14.62
CA ALA A 61 2.18 -1.01 -16.05
C ALA A 61 3.15 -1.92 -16.85
N SER A 62 4.31 -2.26 -16.28
CA SER A 62 5.29 -3.17 -16.88
C SER A 62 4.75 -4.59 -17.15
N ASN A 63 3.71 -5.01 -16.43
CA ASN A 63 3.05 -6.31 -16.58
C ASN A 63 1.95 -6.33 -17.66
N HIS A 64 1.76 -5.23 -18.39
CA HIS A 64 0.76 -5.12 -19.46
C HIS A 64 1.41 -4.85 -20.82
N THR A 65 0.72 -5.25 -21.89
CA THR A 65 1.19 -5.06 -23.25
C THR A 65 0.82 -3.67 -23.79
N ALA A 66 1.74 -3.05 -24.53
CA ALA A 66 1.48 -1.80 -25.25
C ALA A 66 0.28 -1.94 -26.22
N PRO A 67 -0.51 -0.88 -26.44
CA PRO A 67 -0.29 0.50 -25.96
C PRO A 67 -0.86 0.80 -24.56
N ASN A 68 -1.51 -0.17 -23.91
CA ASN A 68 -2.25 0.01 -22.65
C ASN A 68 -1.37 -0.30 -21.42
N ASN A 69 -0.14 0.19 -21.41
CA ASN A 69 0.88 -0.14 -20.42
C ASN A 69 1.66 1.10 -19.94
N LYS A 70 0.98 2.24 -19.89
CA LYS A 70 1.58 3.52 -19.49
C LYS A 70 1.24 3.84 -18.04
N PRO A 71 2.24 3.95 -17.14
CA PRO A 71 2.01 4.45 -15.78
C PRO A 71 1.25 5.77 -15.77
N PHE A 72 0.39 5.97 -14.77
CA PHE A 72 -0.44 7.17 -14.59
C PHE A 72 -1.52 7.41 -15.66
N GLU A 73 -1.48 6.72 -16.81
CA GLU A 73 -2.40 6.92 -17.94
C GLU A 73 -3.32 5.73 -18.19
N SER A 74 -2.77 4.52 -18.23
CA SER A 74 -3.52 3.31 -18.56
C SER A 74 -4.33 2.79 -17.37
N THR A 75 -5.46 2.15 -17.67
CA THR A 75 -6.28 1.41 -16.71
C THR A 75 -6.40 -0.05 -17.14
N VAL A 76 -6.73 -0.91 -16.18
CA VAL A 76 -7.10 -2.30 -16.43
C VAL A 76 -8.35 -2.66 -15.66
N THR A 77 -9.22 -3.47 -16.27
CA THR A 77 -10.34 -4.10 -15.56
C THR A 77 -9.87 -5.39 -14.91
N ILE A 78 -9.81 -5.40 -13.59
CA ILE A 78 -9.58 -6.59 -12.79
C ILE A 78 -10.90 -7.30 -12.48
N LYS A 79 -10.86 -8.62 -12.40
CA LYS A 79 -12.01 -9.45 -12.02
C LYS A 79 -11.79 -9.99 -10.62
N ASN A 80 -12.84 -10.07 -9.82
CA ASN A 80 -12.77 -10.72 -8.51
C ASN A 80 -12.35 -12.20 -8.73
N PRO A 81 -11.24 -12.66 -8.14
CA PRO A 81 -10.76 -14.03 -8.30
C PRO A 81 -11.75 -15.11 -7.84
N HIS A 82 -12.72 -14.73 -7.02
CA HIS A 82 -13.73 -15.61 -6.44
C HIS A 82 -15.14 -15.38 -7.00
N ASN A 83 -15.35 -14.29 -7.75
CA ASN A 83 -16.62 -13.98 -8.40
C ASN A 83 -16.38 -13.20 -9.71
N PRO A 84 -16.15 -13.87 -10.84
CA PRO A 84 -15.78 -13.21 -12.09
C PRO A 84 -16.78 -12.20 -12.66
N GLU A 85 -18.02 -12.19 -12.16
CA GLU A 85 -19.06 -11.22 -12.51
C GLU A 85 -18.85 -9.86 -11.82
N GLU A 86 -18.08 -9.83 -10.73
CA GLU A 86 -17.67 -8.59 -10.06
C GLU A 86 -16.33 -8.13 -10.66
N THR A 87 -16.33 -6.92 -11.23
CA THR A 87 -15.14 -6.34 -11.87
C THR A 87 -14.90 -4.92 -11.40
N GLN A 88 -13.66 -4.49 -11.49
CA GLN A 88 -13.27 -3.14 -11.16
C GLN A 88 -12.21 -2.61 -12.11
N GLU A 89 -12.36 -1.35 -12.49
CA GLU A 89 -11.29 -0.63 -13.18
C GLU A 89 -10.29 -0.07 -12.16
N THR A 90 -8.99 -0.27 -12.43
CA THR A 90 -7.90 0.31 -11.65
C THR A 90 -6.84 0.96 -12.54
N ARG A 91 -6.11 1.92 -11.98
CA ARG A 91 -4.99 2.63 -12.61
C ARG A 91 -3.75 1.73 -12.65
N LEU A 92 -2.96 1.84 -13.72
CA LEU A 92 -1.63 1.26 -13.78
C LEU A 92 -0.57 2.25 -13.27
N TRP A 93 0.37 1.74 -12.48
CA TRP A 93 1.44 2.48 -11.81
C TRP A 93 2.81 2.03 -12.31
N PRO A 94 3.88 2.82 -12.06
CA PRO A 94 5.25 2.29 -12.13
C PRO A 94 5.40 1.10 -11.17
N ASP A 95 6.37 0.23 -11.40
CA ASP A 95 6.76 -0.80 -10.44
C ASP A 95 7.19 -0.14 -9.13
N HIS A 96 6.56 -0.50 -8.01
CA HIS A 96 6.84 0.10 -6.70
C HIS A 96 6.55 -0.91 -5.58
N CYS A 97 7.14 -0.67 -4.40
CA CYS A 97 6.92 -1.44 -3.19
C CYS A 97 7.02 -2.96 -3.40
N ILE A 98 7.94 -3.38 -4.25
CA ILE A 98 8.13 -4.80 -4.58
C ILE A 98 8.68 -5.55 -3.36
N GLN A 99 8.10 -6.71 -3.08
CA GLN A 99 8.51 -7.58 -1.97
C GLN A 99 10.03 -7.81 -1.91
N GLY A 100 10.60 -7.63 -0.72
CA GLY A 100 12.03 -7.82 -0.46
C GLY A 100 12.96 -6.78 -1.10
N THR A 101 12.44 -5.69 -1.66
CA THR A 101 13.26 -4.58 -2.18
C THR A 101 13.34 -3.44 -1.19
N LYS A 102 14.39 -2.62 -1.31
CA LYS A 102 14.54 -1.38 -0.52
C LYS A 102 13.33 -0.45 -0.67
N GLY A 103 12.78 -0.34 -1.88
CA GLY A 103 11.61 0.49 -2.17
C GLY A 103 10.39 0.16 -1.30
N ALA A 104 10.24 -1.11 -0.89
CA ALA A 104 9.16 -1.56 -0.02
C ALA A 104 9.44 -1.40 1.48
N GLU A 105 10.62 -0.96 1.89
CA GLU A 105 10.95 -0.73 3.30
C GLU A 105 10.24 0.52 3.83
N LEU A 106 9.81 0.49 5.09
CA LEU A 106 9.39 1.71 5.79
C LEU A 106 10.59 2.65 5.90
N LEU A 107 10.34 3.96 5.85
CA LEU A 107 11.41 4.95 5.95
C LEU A 107 12.24 4.77 7.23
N PRO A 108 13.58 4.83 7.15
CA PRO A 108 14.44 4.61 8.31
C PRO A 108 14.30 5.70 9.40
N GLU A 109 13.83 6.89 9.04
CA GLU A 109 13.51 7.99 9.95
C GLU A 109 12.16 7.86 10.67
N LEU A 110 11.29 6.92 10.28
CA LEU A 110 10.03 6.65 10.98
C LEU A 110 10.32 5.91 12.28
N LEU A 111 9.68 6.29 13.39
CA LEU A 111 9.80 5.62 14.69
C LEU A 111 9.03 4.29 14.71
N VAL A 112 9.42 3.34 13.87
CA VAL A 112 8.79 2.01 13.74
C VAL A 112 8.78 1.25 15.06
N SER A 113 9.74 1.50 15.95
CA SER A 113 9.77 0.93 17.31
C SER A 113 8.58 1.33 18.20
N LYS A 114 7.81 2.35 17.82
CA LYS A 114 6.60 2.83 18.50
C LYS A 114 5.31 2.28 17.89
N VAL A 115 5.41 1.54 16.78
CA VAL A 115 4.27 0.90 16.12
C VAL A 115 4.04 -0.46 16.76
N ASP A 116 2.78 -0.79 17.03
CA ASP A 116 2.41 -2.07 17.64
C ASP A 116 2.34 -3.21 16.61
N ARG A 117 1.92 -2.91 15.38
CA ARG A 117 1.72 -3.89 14.30
C ARG A 117 2.03 -3.31 12.93
N ILE A 118 2.57 -4.14 12.05
CA ILE A 118 2.71 -3.82 10.63
C ILE A 118 1.77 -4.71 9.82
N VAL A 119 1.02 -4.11 8.90
CA VAL A 119 0.10 -4.82 8.00
C VAL A 119 0.61 -4.67 6.57
N GLU A 120 0.84 -5.80 5.90
CA GLU A 120 1.26 -5.83 4.50
C GLU A 120 0.04 -6.06 3.59
N LYS A 121 -0.19 -5.15 2.65
CA LYS A 121 -1.30 -5.16 1.68
C LYS A 121 -0.79 -5.27 0.23
N GLY A 122 -1.72 -5.54 -0.70
CA GLY A 122 -1.38 -5.64 -2.13
C GLY A 122 -0.59 -6.89 -2.53
N GLN A 123 -0.67 -7.98 -1.75
CA GLN A 123 0.13 -9.19 -1.97
C GLN A 123 -0.46 -10.15 -3.01
N ASP A 124 -1.79 -10.14 -3.23
CA ASP A 124 -2.38 -10.95 -4.31
C ASP A 124 -2.12 -10.26 -5.65
N LYS A 125 -1.26 -10.87 -6.48
CA LYS A 125 -0.89 -10.33 -7.79
C LYS A 125 -2.07 -10.02 -8.72
N ARG A 126 -3.27 -10.53 -8.46
CA ARG A 126 -4.46 -10.38 -9.32
C ARG A 126 -5.35 -9.21 -8.92
N VAL A 127 -5.15 -8.62 -7.73
CA VAL A 127 -6.10 -7.68 -7.12
C VAL A 127 -5.37 -6.46 -6.59
N GLU A 128 -5.77 -5.27 -7.04
CA GLU A 128 -5.30 -4.01 -6.45
C GLU A 128 -5.85 -3.81 -5.05
N MET A 129 -5.07 -3.19 -4.15
CA MET A 129 -5.49 -2.94 -2.78
C MET A 129 -4.90 -1.67 -2.19
N TYR A 130 -5.58 -0.53 -2.41
CA TYR A 130 -5.23 0.73 -1.74
C TYR A 130 -5.54 0.73 -0.24
N SER A 131 -6.68 0.16 0.16
CA SER A 131 -7.14 0.19 1.55
C SER A 131 -6.34 -0.78 2.42
N ALA A 132 -6.05 -0.39 3.66
CA ALA A 132 -5.45 -1.27 4.65
C ALA A 132 -6.44 -2.30 5.26
N PHE A 133 -7.73 -2.20 4.92
CA PHE A 133 -8.80 -2.97 5.57
C PHE A 133 -9.39 -4.07 4.69
N ALA A 134 -9.39 -3.88 3.37
CA ALA A 134 -9.96 -4.83 2.42
C ALA A 134 -9.53 -4.45 1.00
N ASP A 135 -9.49 -5.45 0.12
CA ASP A 135 -9.50 -5.19 -1.31
C ASP A 135 -10.86 -4.60 -1.73
N PRO A 136 -11.01 -4.14 -2.98
CA PRO A 136 -12.16 -3.36 -3.35
C PRO A 136 -13.39 -4.21 -3.75
N PHE A 137 -13.28 -5.54 -3.75
CA PHE A 137 -14.38 -6.47 -3.99
C PHE A 137 -15.17 -6.78 -2.72
N LYS A 138 -16.47 -7.06 -2.89
CA LYS A 138 -17.39 -7.27 -1.75
C LYS A 138 -17.88 -8.70 -1.62
N SER A 139 -17.99 -9.45 -2.72
CA SER A 139 -18.71 -10.73 -2.73
C SER A 139 -17.98 -11.85 -3.49
N PRO A 140 -17.06 -12.57 -2.83
CA PRO A 140 -16.45 -12.27 -1.53
C PRO A 140 -15.29 -11.27 -1.66
N CYS A 141 -14.91 -10.66 -0.53
CA CYS A 141 -13.59 -10.01 -0.39
C CYS A 141 -12.50 -11.06 -0.68
N ALA A 142 -11.54 -10.73 -1.54
CA ALA A 142 -10.42 -11.58 -1.91
C ALA A 142 -9.22 -11.49 -0.94
N TRP A 143 -9.20 -10.45 -0.10
CA TRP A 143 -8.09 -10.15 0.79
C TRP A 143 -8.01 -11.09 1.98
N GLN A 144 -6.77 -11.50 2.28
CA GLN A 144 -6.40 -12.13 3.53
C GLN A 144 -5.27 -11.31 4.18
N PRO A 145 -5.46 -10.75 5.40
CA PRO A 145 -4.42 -9.98 6.06
C PRO A 145 -3.20 -10.82 6.35
N THR A 146 -2.01 -10.27 6.07
CA THR A 146 -0.77 -10.71 6.68
C THR A 146 -0.34 -9.66 7.70
N ILE A 147 -0.22 -10.08 8.96
CA ILE A 147 0.29 -9.25 10.05
C ILE A 147 1.71 -9.74 10.34
N VAL A 148 2.69 -8.84 10.23
CA VAL A 148 4.11 -9.13 10.47
C VAL A 148 4.62 -8.46 11.74
#